data_AF-A0A8J2NIA0-F1
#
_entry.id   AF-A0A8J2NIA0-F1
#
_cell.length_a   1.000
_cell.length_b   1.000
_cell.length_c   1.000
_cell.angle_alpha   90.00
_cell.angle_beta   90.00
_cell.angle_gamma   90.00
#
_symmetry.space_group_name_H-M   'P 1'
#
loop_
_entity.id
_entity.type
_entity.pdbx_description
1 polymer ?
#
loop_
_entity_poly.entity_id
_entity_poly.type
_entity_poly.pdbx_seq_one_letter_code
_entity_poly.pdbx_strand_id
1 'polypeptide(L)'
;PKFDPKLFTKVFKENKFTITHLVPPLLKFLVANPAITKEDFERMNTIACGAAAVPPHVVHSVWKKAGKEIYFGEGFGLTETTGGTHKLTPSS
;
A
#
# COMPACT_ATOMS: atom_id res chain seq x y z
N PRO A 1 -6.04 19.75 -4.51
CA PRO A 1 -4.66 19.47 -4.01
C PRO A 1 -3.89 18.61 -5.02
N LYS A 2 -2.70 19.04 -5.45
CA LYS A 2 -1.90 18.37 -6.49
C LYS A 2 -0.95 17.36 -5.86
N PHE A 3 -0.90 16.14 -6.40
CA PHE A 3 0.08 15.13 -5.99
C PHE A 3 1.48 15.56 -6.43
N ASP A 4 2.42 15.67 -5.48
CA ASP A 4 3.84 15.90 -5.76
C ASP A 4 4.63 14.60 -5.52
N PRO A 5 5.13 13.94 -6.58
CA PRO A 5 5.85 12.67 -6.47
C PRO A 5 7.13 12.75 -5.64
N LYS A 6 7.83 13.90 -5.68
CA LYS A 6 9.12 14.08 -5.00
C LYS A 6 8.89 14.26 -3.51
N LEU A 7 7.91 15.09 -3.14
CA LEU A 7 7.52 15.27 -1.74
C LEU A 7 7.00 13.96 -1.15
N PHE A 8 6.14 13.24 -1.87
CA PHE A 8 5.65 11.93 -1.42
C PHE A 8 6.78 10.94 -1.19
N THR A 9 7.71 10.82 -2.13
CA THR A 9 8.87 9.91 -1.99
C THR A 9 9.73 10.31 -0.79
N LYS A 10 10.02 11.60 -0.61
CA LYS A 10 10.79 12.08 0.54
C LYS A 10 10.12 11.70 1.87
N VAL A 11 8.85 12.04 2.02
CA VAL A 11 8.05 11.75 3.23
C VAL A 11 7.97 10.25 3.48
N PHE A 12 7.82 9.44 2.43
CA PHE A 12 7.78 7.99 2.51
C PHE A 12 9.05 7.39 3.08
N LYS A 13 10.22 7.88 2.63
CA LYS A 13 11.53 7.42 3.11
C LYS A 13 11.82 7.88 4.53
N GLU A 14 11.44 9.12 4.89
CA GLU A 14 11.72 9.69 6.21
C GLU A 14 10.87 9.06 7.33
N ASN A 15 9.58 8.82 7.09
CA ASN A 15 8.64 8.46 8.16
C ASN A 15 8.49 6.95 8.42
N LYS A 16 9.13 6.08 7.61
CA LYS A 16 9.16 4.60 7.75
C LYS A 16 7.89 4.00 8.38
N PHE A 17 6.78 4.12 7.66
CA PHE A 17 5.44 3.81 8.18
C PHE A 17 5.24 2.31 8.49
N THR A 18 4.56 2.00 9.60
CA THR A 18 4.11 0.63 9.93
C THR A 18 2.79 0.29 9.23
N ILE A 19 1.87 1.26 9.17
CA ILE A 19 0.55 1.15 8.54
C ILE A 19 0.36 2.36 7.63
N THR A 20 -0.01 2.15 6.37
CA THR A 20 -0.28 3.25 5.42
C THR A 20 -1.66 3.11 4.80
N HIS A 21 -2.34 4.24 4.59
CA HIS A 21 -3.54 4.29 3.76
C HIS A 21 -3.15 4.78 2.37
N LEU A 22 -3.28 3.93 1.36
CA LEU A 22 -2.89 4.24 -0.01
C LEU A 22 -4.04 3.97 -0.97
N VAL A 23 -4.13 4.77 -2.02
CA VAL A 23 -5.04 4.53 -3.15
C VAL A 23 -4.31 3.76 -4.26
N PRO A 24 -5.01 3.05 -5.15
CA PRO A 24 -4.36 2.21 -6.17
C PRO A 24 -3.34 2.95 -7.07
N PRO A 25 -3.56 4.22 -7.47
CA PRO A 25 -2.55 4.99 -8.21
C PRO A 25 -1.23 5.16 -7.46
N LEU A 26 -1.26 5.29 -6.13
CA LEU A 26 -0.05 5.43 -5.31
C LEU A 26 0.71 4.10 -5.20
N LEU A 27 -0.01 2.98 -5.15
CA LEU A 27 0.63 1.65 -5.19
C LEU A 27 1.39 1.44 -6.49
N LYS A 28 0.78 1.79 -7.62
CA LYS A 28 1.44 1.74 -8.93
C LYS A 28 2.66 2.66 -8.98
N PHE A 29 2.54 3.87 -8.42
CA PHE A 29 3.66 4.80 -8.30
C PHE A 29 4.83 4.20 -7.49
N LEU A 30 4.56 3.60 -6.34
CA LEU A 30 5.58 2.98 -5.49
C LEU A 30 6.32 1.83 -6.20
N VAL A 31 5.59 0.99 -6.94
CA VAL A 31 6.18 -0.11 -7.71
C VAL A 31 7.05 0.42 -8.86
N ALA A 32 6.56 1.42 -9.58
CA ALA A 32 7.24 1.98 -10.75
C ALA A 32 8.43 2.88 -10.39
N ASN A 33 8.46 3.45 -9.17
CA ASN A 33 9.50 4.39 -8.77
C ASN A 33 10.81 3.66 -8.38
N PRO A 34 11.93 3.88 -9.10
CA PRO A 34 13.21 3.27 -8.76
C PRO A 34 13.84 3.85 -7.48
N ALA A 35 13.45 5.07 -7.06
CA ALA A 35 13.97 5.71 -5.85
C ALA A 35 13.42 5.10 -4.55
N ILE A 36 12.32 4.34 -4.65
CA ILE A 36 11.78 3.49 -3.59
C ILE A 36 12.47 2.13 -3.70
N THR A 37 13.05 1.69 -2.60
CA THR A 37 13.80 0.44 -2.48
C THR A 37 13.09 -0.50 -1.51
N LYS A 38 13.54 -1.75 -1.44
CA LYS A 38 13.05 -2.72 -0.45
C LYS A 38 13.23 -2.22 1.00
N GLU A 39 14.31 -1.47 1.26
CA GLU A 39 14.63 -0.91 2.58
C GLU A 39 13.57 0.09 3.05
N ASP A 40 12.96 0.82 2.12
CA ASP A 40 11.88 1.75 2.42
C ASP A 40 10.60 1.03 2.87
N PHE A 41 10.46 -0.28 2.58
CA PHE A 41 9.35 -1.12 3.01
C PHE A 41 9.64 -1.95 4.26
N GLU A 42 10.89 -2.00 4.76
CA GLU A 42 11.26 -2.93 5.84
C GLU A 42 10.43 -2.78 7.11
N ARG A 43 10.04 -1.54 7.47
CA ARG A 43 9.19 -1.29 8.63
C ARG A 43 7.68 -1.41 8.36
N MET A 44 7.29 -1.53 7.10
CA MET A 44 5.89 -1.54 6.69
C MET A 44 5.29 -2.93 6.83
N ASN A 45 4.20 -3.04 7.59
CA ASN A 45 3.51 -4.31 7.80
C ASN A 45 2.13 -4.32 7.14
N THR A 46 1.46 -3.16 7.07
CA THR A 46 0.09 -3.10 6.57
C THR A 46 -0.12 -1.94 5.61
N ILE A 47 -0.77 -2.22 4.49
CA ILE A 47 -1.28 -1.23 3.54
C ILE A 47 -2.79 -1.38 3.51
N ALA A 48 -3.49 -0.31 3.87
CA ALA A 48 -4.94 -0.23 3.77
C ALA A 48 -5.34 0.56 2.52
N CYS A 49 -6.12 -0.05 1.63
CA CYS A 49 -6.70 0.61 0.46
C CYS A 49 -8.20 0.79 0.67
N GLY A 50 -8.61 1.99 1.10
CA GLY A 50 -10.00 2.29 1.44
C GLY A 50 -10.85 2.86 0.30
N ALA A 51 -10.29 3.06 -0.89
CA ALA A 51 -10.94 3.82 -1.96
C ALA A 51 -11.34 3.00 -3.19
N ALA A 52 -10.81 1.78 -3.34
CA ALA A 52 -11.09 0.93 -4.50
C ALA A 52 -10.51 -0.48 -4.30
N ALA A 53 -11.10 -1.46 -4.97
CA ALA A 53 -10.56 -2.80 -5.10
C ALA A 53 -9.18 -2.76 -5.81
N VAL A 54 -8.18 -3.33 -5.16
CA VAL A 54 -6.81 -3.52 -5.61
C VAL A 54 -6.72 -4.92 -6.19
N PRO A 55 -6.49 -5.06 -7.50
CA PRO A 55 -6.39 -6.38 -8.09
C PRO A 55 -5.14 -7.12 -7.58
N PRO A 56 -5.19 -8.46 -7.40
CA PRO A 56 -4.11 -9.23 -6.77
C PRO A 56 -2.73 -9.07 -7.41
N HIS A 57 -2.67 -8.83 -8.72
CA HIS A 57 -1.40 -8.63 -9.44
C HIS A 57 -0.65 -7.35 -8.98
N VAL A 58 -1.38 -6.32 -8.54
CA VAL A 58 -0.77 -5.08 -8.01
C VAL A 58 -0.16 -5.36 -6.65
N VAL A 59 -0.88 -6.09 -5.78
CA VAL A 59 -0.39 -6.53 -4.47
C VAL A 59 0.89 -7.34 -4.62
N HIS A 60 0.88 -8.32 -5.54
CA HIS A 60 2.06 -9.14 -5.81
C HIS A 60 3.27 -8.31 -6.31
N SER A 61 3.01 -7.29 -7.13
CA SER A 61 4.06 -6.39 -7.60
C SER A 61 4.67 -5.57 -6.46
N VAL A 62 3.84 -5.16 -5.49
CA VAL A 62 4.32 -4.49 -4.26
C VAL A 62 5.14 -5.44 -3.41
N TRP A 63 4.70 -6.68 -3.19
CA TRP A 63 5.48 -7.68 -2.45
C TRP A 63 6.82 -7.98 -3.10
N LYS A 64 6.85 -8.13 -4.42
CA LYS A 64 8.09 -8.31 -5.19
C LYS A 64 9.05 -7.13 -5.02
N LYS A 65 8.52 -5.90 -5.02
CA LYS A 65 9.31 -4.68 -4.81
C LYS A 65 9.81 -4.55 -3.37
N ALA A 66 8.96 -4.89 -2.40
CA ALA A 66 9.27 -4.84 -0.97
C ALA A 66 10.20 -5.99 -0.53
N GLY A 67 10.27 -7.08 -1.29
CA GLY A 67 11.00 -8.29 -0.93
C GLY A 67 10.38 -9.06 0.25
N LYS A 68 9.14 -8.73 0.61
CA LYS A 68 8.39 -9.38 1.70
C LYS A 68 6.89 -9.23 1.48
N GLU A 69 6.13 -10.10 2.14
CA GLU A 69 4.68 -9.97 2.21
C GLU A 69 4.30 -8.84 3.17
N ILE A 70 3.37 -8.01 2.71
CA ILE A 70 2.78 -6.89 3.44
C ILE A 70 1.28 -7.14 3.47
N TYR A 71 0.64 -7.00 4.63
CA TYR A 71 -0.80 -7.19 4.75
C TYR A 71 -1.55 -6.12 3.96
N PHE A 72 -2.42 -6.54 3.05
CA PHE A 72 -3.31 -5.63 2.32
C PHE A 72 -4.72 -5.69 2.93
N GLY A 73 -5.16 -4.57 3.48
CA GLY A 73 -6.53 -4.39 3.95
C GLY A 73 -7.32 -3.61 2.92
N GLU A 74 -8.32 -4.22 2.30
CA GLU A 74 -9.21 -3.51 1.39
C GLU A 74 -10.42 -3.02 2.16
N GLY A 75 -10.58 -1.70 2.23
CA GLY A 75 -11.82 -1.10 2.68
C GLY A 75 -12.82 -1.19 1.54
N PHE A 76 -13.61 -2.26 1.51
CA PHE A 76 -14.87 -2.27 0.76
C PHE A 76 -15.88 -1.41 1.53
N GLY A 77 -15.63 -0.11 1.59
CA GLY A 77 -16.56 0.89 2.05
C GLY A 77 -17.17 1.53 0.82
N LEU A 78 -18.24 0.93 0.29
CA LEU A 78 -19.27 1.78 -0.31
C LEU A 78 -19.62 2.81 0.76
N THR A 79 -19.77 4.07 0.38
CA THR A 79 -20.10 5.19 1.27
C THR A 79 -21.40 4.99 2.08
N GLU A 80 -22.09 3.86 1.94
CA GLU A 80 -23.28 3.46 2.68
C GLU A 80 -23.05 2.35 3.72
N THR A 81 -21.84 1.79 3.88
CA THR A 81 -21.63 0.71 4.86
C THR A 81 -20.31 0.85 5.61
N THR A 82 -20.40 1.45 6.79
CA THR A 82 -19.41 1.35 7.86
C THR A 82 -19.16 -0.12 8.20
N GLY A 83 -18.00 -0.69 7.84
CA GLY A 83 -17.57 -2.00 8.36
C GLY A 83 -16.65 -2.79 7.44
N GLY A 84 -15.35 -2.79 7.73
CA GLY A 84 -14.38 -3.66 7.07
C GLY A 84 -14.73 -5.14 7.31
N THR A 85 -15.02 -5.87 6.23
CA THR A 85 -15.62 -7.22 6.33
C THR A 85 -14.65 -8.37 5.97
N HIS A 86 -13.49 -8.11 5.32
CA HIS A 86 -12.57 -9.20 4.95
C HIS A 86 -11.12 -8.92 5.42
N LYS A 87 -10.61 -9.79 6.30
CA LYS A 87 -9.17 -9.93 6.60
C LYS A 87 -8.67 -11.19 5.91
N LEU A 88 -7.80 -11.05 4.91
CA LEU A 88 -7.09 -12.20 4.34
C LEU A 88 -5.93 -12.54 5.27
N THR A 89 -6.09 -13.58 6.08
CA THR A 89 -5.00 -14.23 6.82
C THR A 89 -4.29 -15.23 5.91
N PRO A 90 -2.94 -15.22 5.81
CA PRO A 90 -2.23 -16.29 5.13
C PRO A 90 -2.40 -17.60 5.91
N SER A 91 -3.00 -18.60 5.27
CA SER A 91 -3.02 -19.99 5.74
C SER A 91 -1.61 -20.58 5.63
N SER A 92 -1.20 -21.26 6.71
CA SER A 92 0.10 -21.92 6.91
C SER A 92 0.49 -22.90 5.81
#